data_AF-A0A9E1MC04-F1
#
_entry.id   AF-A0A9E1MC04-F1
#
_cell.length_a   1.000
_cell.length_b   1.000
_cell.length_c   1.000
_cell.angle_alpha   90.00
_cell.angle_beta   90.00
_cell.angle_gamma   90.00
#
_symmetry.space_group_name_H-M   'P 1'
#
loop_
_entity.id
_entity.type
_entity.pdbx_description
1 polymer ?
#
loop_
_entity_poly.entity_id
_entity_poly.type
_entity_poly.pdbx_seq_one_letter_code
_entity_poly.pdbx_strand_id
1 'polypeptide(L)'
;MIKDNQQHFNRLHVVLDGLVVIVSYALAWWLKLSGIFASNHVGVLSFEFYMKALIFIVPLYLLLYYAFNLYTPKRVQGRRLELSNIIMANTVGILIVFAGFFLVLSYTEEAKNFSRSMFAYFYIFNIVLEEVERLVVRGFLRSIRRRGYNQKHILLVGYSKAAEQYIDRIKQNPQWGYNIRGILDDNIARGTVYKGVKVIGSIENLTFILPENKLDEIAITLGLEEYYKLEKIVSQCEKSGVHTKFIPDYGNIIPTRPYTEDLLGLPVINIRYVPLSNTFNAMIKRLMDIVGSIICIVIFSPVMLLSAILVKITSSGPLIFKQER
;
A
#
# COMPACT_ATOMS: atom_id res chain seq x y z
N MET A 1 -4.12 -22.58 -13.93
CA MET A 1 -3.24 -21.42 -14.22
C MET A 1 -3.26 -20.50 -12.98
N ILE A 2 -2.19 -19.80 -12.58
CA ILE A 2 -2.17 -19.00 -11.32
C ILE A 2 -3.34 -18.00 -11.25
N LYS A 3 -3.85 -17.53 -12.39
CA LYS A 3 -5.03 -16.65 -12.49
C LYS A 3 -6.33 -17.25 -11.93
N ASP A 4 -6.56 -18.55 -12.14
CA ASP A 4 -7.77 -19.24 -11.70
C ASP A 4 -7.63 -19.71 -10.25
N ASN A 5 -6.38 -19.89 -9.81
CA ASN A 5 -6.00 -20.41 -8.49
C ASN A 5 -5.38 -19.34 -7.58
N GLN A 6 -5.84 -18.10 -7.66
CA GLN A 6 -5.37 -17.01 -6.79
C GLN A 6 -5.51 -17.38 -5.30
N GLN A 7 -6.57 -18.12 -4.93
CA GLN A 7 -6.73 -18.62 -3.56
C GLN A 7 -5.61 -19.59 -3.15
N HIS A 8 -5.18 -20.50 -4.03
CA HIS A 8 -4.08 -21.42 -3.74
C HIS A 8 -2.74 -20.69 -3.63
N PHE A 9 -2.53 -19.69 -4.47
CA PHE A 9 -1.33 -18.84 -4.39
C PHE A 9 -1.31 -18.05 -3.08
N ASN A 10 -2.46 -17.52 -2.64
CA ASN A 10 -2.58 -16.84 -1.36
C ASN A 10 -2.34 -17.80 -0.19
N ARG A 11 -2.87 -19.03 -0.25
CA ARG A 11 -2.59 -20.06 0.77
C ARG A 11 -1.11 -20.42 0.84
N LEU A 12 -0.44 -20.56 -0.31
CA LEU A 12 1.00 -20.82 -0.36
C LEU A 12 1.78 -19.66 0.26
N HIS A 13 1.35 -18.42 0.05
CA HIS A 13 1.91 -17.25 0.71
C HIS A 13 1.75 -17.28 2.23
N VAL A 14 0.57 -17.61 2.73
CA VAL A 14 0.33 -17.74 4.19
C VAL A 14 1.28 -18.76 4.80
N VAL A 15 1.54 -19.87 4.11
CA VAL A 15 2.49 -20.90 4.58
C VAL A 15 3.92 -20.39 4.55
N LEU A 16 4.34 -19.67 3.49
CA LEU A 16 5.67 -19.08 3.41
C LEU A 16 5.91 -18.05 4.53
N ASP A 17 4.97 -17.14 4.76
CA ASP A 17 5.04 -16.16 5.84
C ASP A 17 5.18 -16.85 7.21
N GLY A 18 4.41 -17.93 7.43
CA GLY A 18 4.51 -18.72 8.66
C GLY A 18 5.90 -19.33 8.86
N LEU A 19 6.52 -19.84 7.79
CA LEU A 19 7.89 -20.33 7.81
C LEU A 19 8.90 -19.21 8.07
N VAL A 20 8.72 -18.03 7.46
CA VAL A 20 9.58 -16.87 7.67
C VAL A 20 9.51 -16.39 9.12
N VAL A 21 8.32 -16.37 9.74
CA VAL A 21 8.16 -16.06 11.16
C VAL A 21 8.92 -17.06 12.04
N ILE A 22 8.81 -18.37 11.77
CA ILE A 22 9.53 -19.41 12.51
C ILE A 22 11.05 -19.24 12.35
N VAL A 23 11.53 -19.07 11.12
CA VAL A 23 12.95 -18.92 10.80
C VAL A 23 13.52 -17.65 11.41
N SER A 24 12.83 -16.52 11.30
CA SER A 24 13.25 -15.24 11.90
C SER A 24 13.35 -15.33 13.42
N TYR A 25 12.41 -16.02 14.08
CA TYR A 25 12.43 -16.24 15.52
C TYR A 25 13.57 -17.17 15.95
N ALA A 26 13.77 -18.27 15.23
CA ALA A 26 14.87 -19.21 15.49
C ALA A 26 16.24 -18.56 15.27
N LEU A 27 16.39 -17.72 14.24
CA LEU A 27 17.61 -16.95 13.98
C LEU A 27 17.88 -15.91 15.08
N ALA A 28 16.84 -15.22 15.56
CA ALA A 28 16.96 -14.30 16.68
C ALA A 28 17.41 -15.00 17.97
N TRP A 29 16.87 -16.20 18.23
CA TRP A 29 17.29 -17.05 19.33
C TRP A 29 18.75 -17.48 19.18
N TRP A 30 19.12 -18.03 18.02
CA TRP A 30 20.45 -18.55 17.75
C TRP A 30 21.52 -17.45 17.89
N LEU A 31 21.29 -16.27 17.32
CA LEU A 31 22.24 -15.16 17.41
C LEU A 31 22.42 -14.63 18.83
N LYS A 32 21.34 -14.60 19.63
CA LYS A 32 21.41 -14.01 20.97
C LYS A 32 21.89 -15.00 22.04
N LEU A 33 21.52 -16.28 21.94
CA LEU A 33 21.79 -17.28 22.98
C LEU A 33 22.98 -18.19 22.64
N SER A 34 23.28 -18.44 21.37
CA SER A 34 24.38 -19.33 20.94
C SER A 34 25.41 -18.68 20.00
N GLY A 35 25.15 -17.45 19.54
CA GLY A 35 25.95 -16.74 18.55
C GLY A 35 26.97 -15.78 19.15
N ILE A 36 27.52 -14.91 18.30
CA ILE A 36 28.61 -13.98 18.61
C ILE A 36 28.26 -12.99 19.74
N PHE A 37 26.97 -12.72 19.96
CA PHE A 37 26.46 -11.83 21.02
C PHE A 37 25.95 -12.58 22.26
N ALA A 38 26.30 -13.87 22.39
CA ALA A 38 26.05 -14.68 23.57
C ALA A 38 26.85 -14.12 24.74
N SER A 39 26.23 -13.19 25.45
CA SER A 39 26.68 -12.76 26.76
C SER A 39 26.34 -13.90 27.73
N ASN A 40 27.35 -14.55 28.33
CA ASN A 40 27.19 -15.58 29.37
C ASN A 40 26.28 -15.04 30.49
N HIS A 41 24.97 -15.23 30.37
CA HIS A 41 24.00 -14.87 31.39
C HIS A 41 23.58 -16.17 32.06
N VAL A 42 23.82 -16.27 33.35
CA VAL A 42 23.29 -17.35 34.18
C VAL A 42 21.76 -17.20 34.20
N GLY A 43 21.03 -18.25 33.81
CA GLY A 43 19.55 -18.26 33.83
C GLY A 43 18.83 -18.29 32.47
N VAL A 44 19.50 -18.69 31.38
CA VAL A 44 18.84 -18.84 30.07
C VAL A 44 17.88 -20.05 30.07
N LEU A 45 16.60 -19.82 29.75
CA LEU A 45 15.59 -20.88 29.60
C LEU A 45 15.96 -21.85 28.46
N SER A 46 15.48 -23.10 28.54
CA SER A 46 15.77 -24.13 27.54
C SER A 46 15.23 -23.77 26.15
N PHE A 47 15.88 -24.28 25.10
CA PHE A 47 15.45 -24.09 23.70
C PHE A 47 13.96 -24.46 23.50
N GLU A 48 13.52 -25.56 24.10
CA GLU A 48 12.13 -26.02 24.00
C GLU A 48 11.13 -25.00 24.55
N PHE A 49 11.47 -24.32 25.66
CA PHE A 49 10.60 -23.31 26.25
C PHE A 49 10.45 -22.10 25.32
N TYR A 50 11.54 -21.65 24.70
CA TYR A 50 11.50 -20.58 23.69
C TYR A 50 10.66 -20.98 22.47
N MET A 51 10.80 -22.21 21.97
CA MET A 51 10.05 -22.66 20.80
C MET A 51 8.55 -22.82 21.07
N LYS A 52 8.11 -23.09 22.31
CA LYS A 52 6.68 -23.12 22.67
C LYS A 52 5.98 -21.78 22.41
N ALA A 53 6.70 -20.66 22.50
CA ALA A 53 6.13 -19.34 22.19
C ALA A 53 5.68 -19.21 20.72
N LEU A 54 6.27 -19.98 19.80
CA LEU A 54 5.88 -19.98 18.38
C LEU A 54 4.43 -20.43 18.15
N ILE A 55 3.88 -21.26 19.04
CA ILE A 55 2.48 -21.72 18.97
C ILE A 55 1.52 -20.52 19.02
N PHE A 56 1.88 -19.45 19.73
CA PHE A 56 1.10 -18.22 19.82
C PHE A 56 1.56 -17.16 18.82
N ILE A 57 2.87 -17.01 18.63
CA ILE A 57 3.45 -15.97 17.76
C ILE A 57 3.05 -16.21 16.29
N VAL A 58 3.13 -17.43 15.78
CA VAL A 58 2.86 -17.71 14.36
C VAL A 58 1.39 -17.40 14.00
N PRO A 59 0.36 -17.94 14.69
CA PRO A 59 -1.03 -17.59 14.38
C PRO A 59 -1.34 -16.11 14.53
N LEU A 60 -0.78 -15.45 15.56
CA LEU A 60 -0.95 -14.01 15.77
C LEU A 60 -0.43 -13.21 14.58
N TYR A 61 0.80 -13.49 14.12
CA TYR A 61 1.40 -12.77 13.00
C TYR A 61 0.69 -13.04 11.68
N LEU A 62 0.25 -14.29 11.42
CA LEU A 62 -0.55 -14.60 10.24
C LEU A 62 -1.89 -13.87 10.22
N LEU A 63 -2.55 -13.74 11.37
CA LEU A 63 -3.79 -12.97 11.51
C LEU A 63 -3.54 -11.48 11.26
N LEU A 64 -2.47 -10.92 11.84
CA LEU A 64 -2.10 -9.53 11.59
C LEU A 64 -1.79 -9.28 10.11
N TYR A 65 -1.02 -10.15 9.45
CA TYR A 65 -0.74 -10.01 8.02
C TYR A 65 -2.02 -10.07 7.17
N TYR A 66 -3.01 -10.86 7.58
CA TYR A 66 -4.33 -10.87 6.97
C TYR A 66 -5.06 -9.54 7.18
N ALA A 67 -5.12 -9.03 8.41
CA ALA A 67 -5.76 -7.76 8.75
C ALA A 67 -5.14 -6.55 8.04
N PHE A 68 -3.81 -6.55 7.85
CA PHE A 68 -3.08 -5.49 7.15
C PHE A 68 -3.07 -5.66 5.61
N ASN A 69 -3.86 -6.58 5.06
CA ASN A 69 -4.04 -6.80 3.62
C ASN A 69 -2.76 -7.19 2.85
N LEU A 70 -1.83 -7.92 3.49
CA LEU A 70 -0.59 -8.37 2.84
C LEU A 70 -0.82 -9.50 1.81
N TYR A 71 -1.96 -10.19 1.86
CA TYR A 71 -2.31 -11.28 0.93
C TYR A 71 -3.13 -10.83 -0.29
N THR A 72 -3.15 -9.52 -0.58
CA THR A 72 -3.84 -9.00 -1.76
C THR A 72 -3.02 -9.24 -3.04
N PRO A 73 -3.66 -9.34 -4.23
CA PRO A 73 -2.94 -9.63 -5.47
C PRO A 73 -1.85 -8.58 -5.76
N LYS A 74 -0.59 -9.00 -5.76
CA LYS A 74 0.63 -8.19 -5.98
C LYS A 74 0.78 -7.59 -7.38
N ARG A 75 -0.32 -7.46 -8.13
CA ARG A 75 -0.35 -6.97 -9.50
C ARG A 75 -0.27 -5.44 -9.55
N VAL A 76 -1.01 -4.73 -8.69
CA VAL A 76 -1.15 -3.26 -8.75
C VAL A 76 -0.59 -2.56 -7.51
N GLN A 77 -0.39 -3.27 -6.40
CA GLN A 77 0.06 -2.67 -5.15
C GLN A 77 1.54 -2.20 -5.25
N GLY A 78 1.78 -0.95 -4.84
CA GLY A 78 3.10 -0.34 -4.83
C GLY A 78 4.00 -0.88 -3.72
N ARG A 79 5.32 -0.97 -3.99
CA ARG A 79 6.31 -1.50 -3.04
C ARG A 79 6.30 -0.79 -1.69
N ARG A 80 6.18 0.54 -1.71
CA ARG A 80 6.21 1.37 -0.49
C ARG A 80 5.02 1.09 0.43
N LEU A 81 3.86 0.83 -0.14
CA LEU A 81 2.65 0.52 0.64
C LEU A 81 2.78 -0.85 1.31
N GLU A 82 3.29 -1.85 0.58
CA GLU A 82 3.54 -3.18 1.13
C GLU A 82 4.55 -3.13 2.28
N LEU A 83 5.69 -2.46 2.09
CA LEU A 83 6.69 -2.27 3.14
C LEU A 83 6.11 -1.56 4.37
N SER A 84 5.33 -0.50 4.17
CA SER A 84 4.64 0.20 5.26
C SER A 84 3.71 -0.73 6.04
N ASN A 85 2.95 -1.57 5.34
CA ASN A 85 2.03 -2.51 5.97
C ASN A 85 2.77 -3.62 6.74
N ILE A 86 3.92 -4.09 6.23
CA ILE A 86 4.79 -5.06 6.93
C ILE A 86 5.31 -4.46 8.23
N ILE A 87 5.80 -3.23 8.20
CA ILE A 87 6.32 -2.53 9.38
C ILE A 87 5.19 -2.31 10.40
N MET A 88 4.02 -1.85 9.96
CA MET A 88 2.86 -1.65 10.84
C MET A 88 2.41 -2.96 11.49
N ALA A 89 2.26 -4.04 10.72
CA ALA A 89 1.87 -5.34 11.24
C ALA A 89 2.89 -5.90 12.23
N ASN A 90 4.18 -5.77 11.92
CA ASN A 90 5.26 -6.16 12.83
C ASN A 90 5.29 -5.34 14.11
N THR A 91 5.05 -4.03 14.02
CA THR A 91 5.02 -3.13 15.18
C THR A 91 3.84 -3.45 16.09
N VAL A 92 2.65 -3.69 15.51
CA VAL A 92 1.49 -4.11 16.30
C VAL A 92 1.71 -5.51 16.89
N GLY A 93 2.30 -6.43 16.11
CA GLY A 93 2.62 -7.78 16.56
C GLY A 93 3.57 -7.79 17.75
N ILE A 94 4.66 -7.02 17.68
CA ILE A 94 5.62 -6.97 18.78
C ILE A 94 5.00 -6.34 20.03
N LEU A 95 4.17 -5.32 19.89
CA LEU A 95 3.44 -4.70 21.02
C LEU A 95 2.48 -5.69 21.68
N ILE A 96 1.73 -6.47 20.90
CA ILE A 96 0.82 -7.50 21.44
C ILE A 96 1.62 -8.61 22.14
N VAL A 97 2.73 -9.06 21.54
CA VAL A 97 3.61 -10.06 22.15
C VAL A 97 4.20 -9.53 23.45
N PHE A 98 4.67 -8.28 23.49
CA PHE A 98 5.17 -7.65 24.72
C PHE A 98 4.07 -7.49 25.77
N ALA A 99 2.86 -7.11 25.39
CA ALA A 99 1.72 -6.99 26.31
C ALA A 99 1.33 -8.35 26.91
N GLY A 100 1.21 -9.38 26.08
CA GLY A 100 0.96 -10.74 26.54
C GLY A 100 2.08 -11.27 27.44
N PHE A 101 3.33 -10.97 27.08
CA PHE A 101 4.49 -11.33 27.88
C PHE A 101 4.50 -10.61 29.23
N PHE A 102 4.15 -9.32 29.28
CA PHE A 102 4.02 -8.53 30.50
C PHE A 102 2.96 -9.11 31.45
N LEU A 103 1.83 -9.57 30.91
CA LEU A 103 0.81 -10.26 31.71
C LEU A 103 1.33 -11.58 32.28
N VAL A 104 1.99 -12.41 31.48
CA VAL A 104 2.54 -13.71 31.93
C VAL A 104 3.68 -13.54 32.95
N LEU A 105 4.50 -12.49 32.79
CA LEU A 105 5.53 -12.06 33.74
C LEU A 105 4.97 -11.75 35.13
N SER A 106 3.71 -11.28 35.22
CA SER A 106 3.04 -11.02 36.50
C SER A 106 2.63 -12.30 37.25
N TYR A 107 2.53 -13.45 36.56
CA TYR A 107 2.09 -14.71 37.14
C TYR A 107 3.19 -15.77 37.29
N THR A 108 4.31 -15.64 36.57
CA THR A 108 5.32 -16.71 36.47
C THR A 108 6.74 -16.18 36.63
N GLU A 109 7.48 -16.68 37.63
CA GLU A 109 8.89 -16.29 37.88
C GLU A 109 9.82 -16.70 36.72
N GLU A 110 9.52 -17.81 36.03
CA GLU A 110 10.30 -18.28 34.87
C GLU A 110 10.31 -17.28 33.70
N ALA A 111 9.22 -16.52 33.53
CA ALA A 111 9.12 -15.53 32.47
C ALA A 111 10.09 -14.35 32.69
N LYS A 112 10.53 -14.06 33.92
CA LYS A 112 11.42 -12.92 34.20
C LYS A 112 12.79 -13.06 33.53
N ASN A 113 13.22 -14.30 33.25
CA ASN A 113 14.51 -14.61 32.63
C ASN A 113 14.49 -14.56 31.10
N PHE A 114 13.35 -14.23 30.49
CA PHE A 114 13.26 -14.17 29.04
C PHE A 114 13.96 -12.91 28.49
N SER A 115 14.93 -13.12 27.60
CA SER A 115 15.69 -12.04 26.98
C SER A 115 14.80 -11.09 26.16
N ARG A 116 14.53 -9.89 26.69
CA ARG A 116 13.81 -8.81 25.98
C ARG A 116 14.54 -8.37 24.71
N SER A 117 15.87 -8.44 24.72
CA SER A 117 16.70 -8.12 23.55
C SER A 117 16.47 -9.09 22.39
N MET A 118 16.12 -10.35 22.64
CA MET A 118 15.78 -11.32 21.59
C MET A 118 14.58 -10.85 20.75
N PHE A 119 13.55 -10.27 21.38
CA PHE A 119 12.39 -9.73 20.66
C PHE A 119 12.76 -8.56 19.73
N ALA A 120 13.74 -7.74 20.09
CA ALA A 120 14.25 -6.70 19.21
C ALA A 120 14.99 -7.29 17.99
N TYR A 121 15.80 -8.34 18.18
CA TYR A 121 16.41 -9.07 17.06
C TYR A 121 15.36 -9.74 16.18
N PHE A 122 14.36 -10.38 16.77
CA PHE A 122 13.24 -10.98 16.05
C PHE A 122 12.50 -9.94 15.20
N TYR A 123 12.20 -8.77 15.76
CA TYR A 123 11.55 -7.67 15.03
C TYR A 123 12.36 -7.25 13.78
N ILE A 124 13.68 -7.08 13.92
CA ILE A 124 14.55 -6.71 12.80
C ILE A 124 14.62 -7.84 11.77
N PHE A 125 14.88 -9.08 12.20
CA PHE A 125 15.00 -10.22 11.27
C PHE A 125 13.69 -10.52 10.56
N ASN A 126 12.56 -10.40 11.25
CA ASN A 126 11.25 -10.64 10.65
C ASN A 126 10.97 -9.63 9.54
N ILE A 127 11.17 -8.32 9.77
CA ILE A 127 10.98 -7.29 8.74
C ILE A 127 11.91 -7.54 7.54
N VAL A 128 13.19 -7.84 7.78
CA VAL A 128 14.17 -8.05 6.71
C VAL A 128 13.84 -9.29 5.89
N LEU A 129 13.59 -10.43 6.54
CA LEU A 129 13.30 -11.68 5.86
C LEU A 129 11.96 -11.63 5.11
N GLU A 130 10.95 -10.96 5.68
CA GLU A 130 9.67 -10.76 4.99
C GLU A 130 9.84 -9.91 3.74
N GLU A 131 10.54 -8.77 3.84
CA GLU A 131 10.78 -7.94 2.66
C GLU A 131 11.56 -8.70 1.58
N VAL A 132 12.55 -9.51 1.97
CA VAL A 132 13.28 -10.38 1.04
C VAL A 132 12.34 -11.40 0.39
N GLU A 133 11.49 -12.08 1.15
CA GLU A 133 10.49 -13.01 0.61
C GLU A 133 9.57 -12.30 -0.40
N ARG A 134 9.06 -11.10 -0.06
CA ARG A 134 8.23 -10.29 -0.96
C ARG A 134 8.96 -9.95 -2.26
N LEU A 135 10.23 -9.57 -2.18
CA LEU A 135 11.04 -9.25 -3.35
C LEU A 135 11.28 -10.47 -4.24
N VAL A 136 11.58 -11.64 -3.64
CA VAL A 136 11.78 -12.91 -4.36
C VAL A 136 10.50 -13.30 -5.09
N VAL A 137 9.36 -13.34 -4.39
CA VAL A 137 8.07 -13.70 -4.98
C VAL A 137 7.68 -12.72 -6.08
N ARG A 138 7.84 -11.42 -5.87
CA ARG A 138 7.56 -10.40 -6.88
C ARG A 138 8.48 -10.57 -8.10
N GLY A 139 9.77 -10.85 -7.89
CA GLY A 139 10.74 -11.13 -8.94
C GLY A 139 10.36 -12.34 -9.78
N PHE A 140 10.00 -13.44 -9.11
CA PHE A 140 9.54 -14.68 -9.74
C PHE A 140 8.28 -14.44 -10.59
N LEU A 141 7.25 -13.83 -10.01
CA LEU A 141 6.01 -13.49 -10.73
C LEU A 141 6.26 -12.55 -11.90
N ARG A 142 7.18 -11.57 -11.75
CA ARG A 142 7.57 -10.66 -12.83
C ARG A 142 8.25 -11.41 -13.98
N SER A 143 9.12 -12.36 -13.67
CA SER A 143 9.79 -13.19 -14.68
C SER A 143 8.79 -14.03 -15.47
N ILE A 144 7.88 -14.72 -14.78
CA ILE A 144 6.81 -15.53 -15.39
C ILE A 144 5.90 -14.69 -16.29
N ARG A 145 5.45 -13.52 -15.80
CA ARG A 145 4.56 -12.63 -16.56
C ARG A 145 5.23 -12.01 -17.78
N ARG A 146 6.53 -11.69 -17.70
CA ARG A 146 7.32 -11.22 -18.85
C ARG A 146 7.46 -12.27 -19.94
N ARG A 147 7.45 -13.56 -19.58
CA ARG A 147 7.47 -14.69 -20.52
C ARG A 147 6.10 -15.05 -21.11
N GLY A 148 5.06 -14.27 -20.81
CA GLY A 148 3.71 -14.48 -21.36
C GLY A 148 2.79 -15.36 -20.53
N TYR A 149 3.27 -15.95 -19.43
CA TYR A 149 2.46 -16.78 -18.54
C TYR A 149 1.68 -15.93 -17.53
N ASN A 150 0.52 -16.44 -17.06
CA ASN A 150 -0.34 -15.76 -16.07
C ASN A 150 -0.81 -14.35 -16.52
N GLN A 151 -1.02 -14.17 -17.83
CA GLN A 151 -1.62 -12.96 -18.38
C GLN A 151 -3.13 -12.94 -18.16
N LYS A 152 -3.69 -11.76 -17.88
CA LYS A 152 -5.13 -11.52 -17.99
C LYS A 152 -5.40 -10.82 -19.32
N HIS A 153 -6.31 -11.37 -20.10
CA HIS A 153 -6.78 -10.79 -21.34
C HIS A 153 -7.89 -9.79 -21.06
N ILE A 154 -7.66 -8.53 -21.44
CA ILE A 154 -8.59 -7.43 -21.25
C ILE A 154 -9.11 -6.95 -22.58
N LEU A 155 -10.40 -6.64 -22.64
CA LEU A 155 -11.02 -5.87 -23.71
C LEU A 155 -11.40 -4.48 -23.18
N LEU A 156 -11.13 -3.43 -23.97
CA LEU A 156 -11.57 -2.08 -23.66
C LEU A 156 -12.86 -1.74 -24.41
N VAL A 157 -13.81 -1.09 -23.74
CA VAL A 157 -15.07 -0.64 -24.34
C VAL A 157 -15.16 0.88 -24.20
N GLY A 158 -15.11 1.59 -25.31
CA GLY A 158 -14.97 3.04 -25.39
C GLY A 158 -13.52 3.47 -25.61
N TYR A 159 -13.30 4.32 -26.61
CA TYR A 159 -12.04 5.02 -26.86
C TYR A 159 -12.12 6.44 -26.28
N SER A 160 -11.36 6.69 -25.22
CA SER A 160 -11.31 7.99 -24.53
C SER A 160 -9.90 8.29 -24.02
N LYS A 161 -9.70 9.48 -23.44
CA LYS A 161 -8.43 9.82 -22.77
C LYS A 161 -8.13 8.85 -21.63
N ALA A 162 -9.16 8.40 -20.89
CA ALA A 162 -9.02 7.34 -19.90
C ALA A 162 -8.50 6.03 -20.49
N ALA A 163 -8.99 5.64 -21.67
CA ALA A 163 -8.53 4.44 -22.37
C ALA A 163 -7.04 4.53 -22.74
N GLU A 164 -6.61 5.65 -23.32
CA GLU A 164 -5.20 5.92 -23.64
C GLU A 164 -4.32 5.85 -22.39
N GLN A 165 -4.72 6.54 -21.32
CA GLN A 165 -4.01 6.54 -20.05
C GLN A 165 -3.92 5.14 -19.40
N TYR A 166 -4.95 4.31 -19.59
CA TYR A 166 -4.96 2.94 -19.11
C TYR A 166 -4.00 2.04 -19.92
N ILE A 167 -4.03 2.16 -21.25
CA ILE A 167 -3.10 1.47 -22.16
C ILE A 167 -1.65 1.84 -21.82
N ASP A 168 -1.39 3.13 -21.56
CA ASP A 168 -0.07 3.65 -21.21
C ASP A 168 0.46 3.04 -19.92
N ARG A 169 -0.36 3.03 -18.86
CA ARG A 169 0.03 2.45 -17.58
C ARG A 169 0.29 0.95 -17.68
N ILE A 170 -0.50 0.21 -18.45
CA ILE A 170 -0.28 -1.22 -18.68
C ILE A 170 1.03 -1.46 -19.45
N LYS A 171 1.28 -0.71 -20.52
CA LYS A 171 2.49 -0.85 -21.34
C LYS A 171 3.75 -0.45 -20.57
N GLN A 172 3.69 0.57 -19.74
CA GLN A 172 4.80 0.98 -18.85
C GLN A 172 5.06 -0.05 -17.74
N ASN A 173 4.06 -0.89 -17.40
CA ASN A 173 4.16 -1.87 -16.33
C ASN A 173 3.89 -3.32 -16.80
N PRO A 174 4.75 -3.93 -17.66
CA PRO A 174 4.55 -5.31 -18.13
C PRO A 174 4.46 -6.35 -17.01
N GLN A 175 5.03 -6.06 -15.83
CA GLN A 175 4.91 -6.90 -14.64
C GLN A 175 3.47 -7.12 -14.16
N TRP A 176 2.51 -6.30 -14.61
CA TRP A 176 1.11 -6.51 -14.29
C TRP A 176 0.52 -7.71 -15.02
N GLY A 177 1.13 -8.15 -16.13
CA GLY A 177 0.63 -9.28 -16.91
C GLY A 177 -0.78 -9.04 -17.44
N TYR A 178 -1.07 -7.81 -17.90
CA TYR A 178 -2.28 -7.51 -18.65
C TYR A 178 -1.95 -7.53 -20.14
N ASN A 179 -2.82 -8.15 -20.93
CA ASN A 179 -2.73 -8.19 -22.37
C ASN A 179 -4.03 -7.66 -22.97
N ILE A 180 -3.97 -6.50 -23.61
CA ILE A 180 -5.13 -5.82 -24.17
C ILE A 180 -5.39 -6.39 -25.55
N ARG A 181 -6.52 -7.11 -25.72
CA ARG A 181 -6.89 -7.79 -26.97
C ARG A 181 -7.36 -6.81 -28.04
N GLY A 182 -8.00 -5.72 -27.63
CA GLY A 182 -8.51 -4.69 -28.53
C GLY A 182 -9.41 -3.69 -27.82
N ILE A 183 -9.90 -2.74 -28.59
CA ILE A 183 -10.84 -1.70 -28.17
C ILE A 183 -12.13 -1.87 -29.00
N LEU A 184 -13.29 -1.77 -28.36
CA LEU A 184 -14.58 -1.63 -29.02
C LEU A 184 -15.06 -0.20 -28.87
N ASP A 185 -15.40 0.45 -29.98
CA ASP A 185 -15.88 1.83 -29.99
C ASP A 185 -16.77 2.08 -31.21
N ASP A 186 -17.82 2.89 -31.04
CA ASP A 186 -18.78 3.18 -32.12
C ASP A 186 -18.38 4.40 -32.96
N ASN A 187 -17.59 5.32 -32.39
CA ASN A 187 -17.26 6.62 -33.00
C ASN A 187 -15.90 6.58 -33.73
N ILE A 188 -14.98 5.75 -33.25
CA ILE A 188 -13.65 5.60 -33.83
C ILE A 188 -13.65 4.51 -34.90
N ALA A 189 -13.08 4.84 -36.06
CA ALA A 189 -12.98 3.91 -37.19
C ALA A 189 -12.22 2.62 -36.80
N ARG A 190 -12.78 1.48 -37.24
CA ARG A 190 -12.16 0.17 -37.09
C ARG A 190 -10.76 0.15 -37.71
N GLY A 191 -9.81 -0.44 -36.99
CA GLY A 191 -8.41 -0.50 -37.42
C GLY A 191 -7.54 0.65 -36.92
N THR A 192 -8.12 1.69 -36.30
CA THR A 192 -7.36 2.72 -35.58
C THR A 192 -6.49 2.07 -34.50
N VAL A 193 -5.23 2.50 -34.39
CA VAL A 193 -4.22 1.87 -33.54
C VAL A 193 -3.64 2.88 -32.56
N TYR A 194 -3.73 2.59 -31.25
CA TYR A 194 -3.11 3.40 -30.20
C TYR A 194 -2.05 2.60 -29.43
N LYS A 195 -0.78 2.98 -29.62
CA LYS A 195 0.39 2.13 -29.29
C LYS A 195 0.07 0.72 -29.87
N GLY A 196 0.61 -0.43 -29.52
CA GLY A 196 0.21 -1.68 -30.21
C GLY A 196 -1.28 -2.16 -30.14
N VAL A 197 -2.28 -1.37 -29.73
CA VAL A 197 -3.67 -1.81 -29.50
C VAL A 197 -4.62 -1.28 -30.58
N LYS A 198 -5.42 -2.15 -31.20
CA LYS A 198 -6.32 -1.78 -32.30
C LYS A 198 -7.78 -1.68 -31.85
N VAL A 199 -8.54 -0.80 -32.50
CA VAL A 199 -10.00 -0.81 -32.48
C VAL A 199 -10.50 -1.96 -33.36
N ILE A 200 -11.08 -2.99 -32.75
CA ILE A 200 -11.42 -4.26 -33.40
C ILE A 200 -12.87 -4.32 -33.90
N GLY A 201 -13.74 -3.42 -33.45
CA GLY A 201 -15.14 -3.36 -33.84
C GLY A 201 -15.94 -2.33 -33.02
N SER A 202 -17.26 -2.34 -33.22
CA SER A 202 -18.22 -1.52 -32.47
C SER A 202 -18.56 -2.15 -31.12
N ILE A 203 -19.26 -1.42 -30.26
CA ILE A 203 -19.72 -1.90 -28.95
C ILE A 203 -20.69 -3.08 -29.12
N GLU A 204 -21.47 -3.13 -30.19
CA GLU A 204 -22.39 -4.24 -30.48
C GLU A 204 -21.68 -5.60 -30.63
N ASN A 205 -20.43 -5.58 -31.08
CA ASN A 205 -19.60 -6.79 -31.21
C ASN A 205 -19.38 -7.49 -29.87
N LEU A 206 -19.60 -6.80 -28.75
CA LEU A 206 -19.53 -7.36 -27.40
C LEU A 206 -20.44 -8.60 -27.26
N THR A 207 -21.61 -8.58 -27.89
CA THR A 207 -22.59 -9.69 -27.87
C THR A 207 -22.03 -10.98 -28.49
N PHE A 208 -21.10 -10.86 -29.44
CA PHE A 208 -20.47 -12.00 -30.11
C PHE A 208 -19.15 -12.41 -29.44
N ILE A 209 -18.44 -11.47 -28.81
CA ILE A 209 -17.13 -11.72 -28.18
C ILE A 209 -17.28 -12.33 -26.77
N LEU A 210 -18.28 -11.87 -26.01
CA LEU A 210 -18.52 -12.35 -24.64
C LEU A 210 -18.74 -13.87 -24.55
N PRO A 211 -19.57 -14.50 -25.41
CA PRO A 211 -19.82 -15.95 -25.33
C PRO A 211 -18.59 -16.82 -25.59
N GLU A 212 -17.57 -16.31 -26.30
CA GLU A 212 -16.34 -17.07 -26.52
C GLU A 212 -15.55 -17.32 -25.22
N ASN A 213 -15.83 -16.56 -24.15
CA ASN A 213 -15.22 -16.67 -22.83
C ASN A 213 -13.67 -16.71 -22.82
N LYS A 214 -13.06 -16.02 -23.79
CA LYS A 214 -11.59 -15.89 -23.91
C LYS A 214 -11.02 -14.68 -23.15
N LEU A 215 -11.90 -13.84 -22.61
CA LEU A 215 -11.56 -12.60 -21.92
C LEU A 215 -11.70 -12.80 -20.42
N ASP A 216 -10.69 -12.37 -19.66
CA ASP A 216 -10.72 -12.47 -18.20
C ASP A 216 -11.39 -11.25 -17.58
N GLU A 217 -11.24 -10.06 -18.20
CA GLU A 217 -11.81 -8.80 -17.71
C GLU A 217 -12.20 -7.86 -18.85
N ILE A 218 -13.17 -6.99 -18.58
CA ILE A 218 -13.57 -5.90 -19.49
C ILE A 218 -13.42 -4.59 -18.76
N ALA A 219 -12.73 -3.64 -19.39
CA ALA A 219 -12.58 -2.29 -18.86
C ALA A 219 -13.39 -1.32 -19.72
N ILE A 220 -14.42 -0.74 -19.12
CA ILE A 220 -15.28 0.26 -19.74
C ILE A 220 -14.63 1.63 -19.53
N THR A 221 -14.26 2.27 -20.63
CA THR A 221 -13.55 3.55 -20.75
C THR A 221 -14.32 4.49 -21.67
N LEU A 222 -15.65 4.53 -21.54
CA LEU A 222 -16.52 5.42 -22.31
C LEU A 222 -16.18 6.88 -22.03
N GLY A 223 -16.36 7.75 -23.03
CA GLY A 223 -16.40 9.20 -22.80
C GLY A 223 -17.66 9.59 -22.01
N LEU A 224 -17.63 10.74 -21.34
CA LEU A 224 -18.75 11.25 -20.53
C LEU A 224 -20.07 11.31 -21.34
N GLU A 225 -19.98 11.65 -22.62
CA GLU A 225 -21.12 11.75 -23.54
C GLU A 225 -21.81 10.41 -23.80
N GLU A 226 -21.11 9.29 -23.59
CA GLU A 226 -21.58 7.94 -23.88
C GLU A 226 -21.99 7.16 -22.62
N TYR A 227 -22.02 7.80 -21.44
CA TYR A 227 -22.36 7.13 -20.19
C TYR A 227 -23.79 6.57 -20.18
N TYR A 228 -24.69 7.07 -21.03
CA TYR A 228 -26.03 6.50 -21.22
C TYR A 228 -25.99 5.04 -21.72
N LYS A 229 -24.88 4.60 -22.36
CA LYS A 229 -24.67 3.20 -22.80
C LYS A 229 -24.17 2.29 -21.67
N LEU A 230 -23.70 2.84 -20.55
CA LEU A 230 -23.02 2.10 -19.48
C LEU A 230 -23.90 0.98 -18.92
N GLU A 231 -25.17 1.27 -18.62
CA GLU A 231 -26.12 0.30 -18.07
C GLU A 231 -26.29 -0.92 -18.99
N LYS A 232 -26.46 -0.68 -20.30
CA LYS A 232 -26.60 -1.74 -21.31
C LYS A 232 -25.34 -2.62 -21.36
N ILE A 233 -24.15 -2.01 -21.36
CA ILE A 233 -22.87 -2.73 -21.45
C ILE A 233 -22.65 -3.55 -20.17
N VAL A 234 -22.89 -2.98 -18.99
CA VAL A 234 -22.74 -3.70 -17.71
C VAL A 234 -23.70 -4.88 -17.66
N SER A 235 -24.97 -4.71 -18.05
CA SER A 235 -25.95 -5.80 -18.09
C SER A 235 -25.52 -6.94 -19.04
N GLN A 236 -24.92 -6.63 -20.19
CA GLN A 236 -24.41 -7.64 -21.12
C GLN A 236 -23.23 -8.42 -20.54
N CYS A 237 -22.28 -7.72 -19.90
CA CYS A 237 -21.12 -8.35 -19.28
C CYS A 237 -21.50 -9.21 -18.06
N GLU A 238 -22.44 -8.74 -17.22
CA GLU A 238 -22.95 -9.50 -16.07
C GLU A 238 -23.64 -10.79 -16.49
N LYS A 239 -24.48 -10.74 -17.54
CA LYS A 239 -25.12 -11.95 -18.11
C LYS A 239 -24.11 -12.99 -18.59
N SER A 240 -22.94 -12.54 -19.01
CA SER A 240 -21.85 -13.41 -19.49
C SER A 240 -20.87 -13.81 -18.40
N GLY A 241 -21.06 -13.34 -17.16
CA GLY A 241 -20.20 -13.67 -16.03
C GLY A 241 -18.78 -13.10 -16.10
N VAL A 242 -18.53 -12.09 -16.94
CA VAL A 242 -17.19 -11.51 -17.13
C VAL A 242 -16.95 -10.38 -16.14
N HIS A 243 -15.79 -10.38 -15.48
CA HIS A 243 -15.41 -9.32 -14.55
C HIS A 243 -15.33 -7.96 -15.26
N THR A 244 -16.22 -7.06 -14.89
CA THR A 244 -16.33 -5.74 -15.50
C THR A 244 -15.76 -4.67 -14.58
N LYS A 245 -14.92 -3.80 -15.14
CA LYS A 245 -14.33 -2.66 -14.45
C LYS A 245 -14.72 -1.39 -15.18
N PHE A 246 -15.11 -0.38 -14.44
CA PHE A 246 -15.37 0.94 -14.98
C PHE A 246 -14.21 1.87 -14.67
N ILE A 247 -13.69 2.54 -15.70
CA ILE A 247 -12.59 3.49 -15.60
C ILE A 247 -13.13 4.83 -16.09
N PRO A 248 -13.44 5.75 -15.18
CA PRO A 248 -14.06 7.01 -15.54
C PRO A 248 -13.08 7.97 -16.21
N ASP A 249 -13.57 8.77 -17.16
CA ASP A 249 -12.77 9.80 -17.87
C ASP A 249 -12.71 11.16 -17.15
N TYR A 250 -13.29 11.25 -15.95
CA TYR A 250 -13.26 12.49 -15.15
C TYR A 250 -12.02 12.63 -14.25
N GLY A 251 -10.98 11.80 -14.41
CA GLY A 251 -9.81 11.79 -13.51
C GLY A 251 -9.00 13.10 -13.48
N ASN A 252 -9.20 14.01 -14.45
CA ASN A 252 -8.62 15.35 -14.43
C ASN A 252 -9.45 16.37 -13.62
N ILE A 253 -10.71 16.05 -13.32
CA ILE A 253 -11.66 16.94 -12.64
C ILE A 253 -11.85 16.47 -11.20
N ILE A 254 -12.14 15.19 -11.02
CA ILE A 254 -12.38 14.59 -9.70
C ILE A 254 -11.10 13.91 -9.21
N PRO A 255 -10.64 14.17 -7.98
CA PRO A 255 -9.45 13.52 -7.43
C PRO A 255 -9.64 12.00 -7.34
N THR A 256 -8.55 11.23 -7.45
CA THR A 256 -8.55 9.76 -7.43
C THR A 256 -9.15 9.16 -6.14
N ARG A 257 -9.17 9.93 -5.05
CA ARG A 257 -9.91 9.62 -3.82
C ARG A 257 -10.92 10.74 -3.59
N PRO A 258 -12.13 10.63 -4.18
CA PRO A 258 -13.17 11.62 -3.97
C PRO A 258 -13.61 11.61 -2.51
N TYR A 259 -13.85 12.79 -1.95
CA TYR A 259 -14.54 12.91 -0.68
C TYR A 259 -16.04 12.90 -0.98
N THR A 260 -16.75 11.89 -0.46
CA THR A 260 -18.19 11.73 -0.63
C THR A 260 -18.90 12.16 0.65
N GLU A 261 -19.78 13.14 0.54
CA GLU A 261 -20.76 13.47 1.58
C GLU A 261 -22.08 12.77 1.27
N ASP A 262 -22.74 12.24 2.29
CA ASP A 262 -24.05 11.62 2.15
C ASP A 262 -25.13 12.65 2.53
N LEU A 263 -25.90 13.08 1.54
CA LEU A 263 -27.02 13.99 1.72
C LEU A 263 -28.31 13.18 1.62
N LEU A 264 -28.75 12.60 2.75
CA LEU A 264 -29.96 11.79 2.85
C LEU A 264 -30.04 10.63 1.83
N GLY A 265 -28.93 9.91 1.62
CA GLY A 265 -28.82 8.80 0.68
C GLY A 265 -28.32 9.21 -0.71
N LEU A 266 -28.08 10.50 -0.96
CA LEU A 266 -27.47 11.00 -2.18
C LEU A 266 -25.95 11.17 -1.98
N PRO A 267 -25.10 10.37 -2.64
CA PRO A 267 -23.65 10.54 -2.56
C PRO A 267 -23.24 11.79 -3.36
N VAL A 268 -22.83 12.84 -2.66
CA VAL A 268 -22.30 14.08 -3.24
C VAL A 268 -20.78 14.04 -3.24
N ILE A 269 -20.16 14.15 -4.42
CA ILE A 269 -18.70 14.13 -4.56
C ILE A 269 -18.16 15.57 -4.53
N ASN A 270 -17.32 15.87 -3.54
CA ASN A 270 -16.60 17.13 -3.48
C ASN A 270 -15.38 17.11 -4.42
N ILE A 271 -15.42 17.97 -5.44
CA ILE A 271 -14.39 18.09 -6.48
C ILE A 271 -13.10 18.70 -5.92
N ARG A 272 -13.20 19.61 -4.94
CA ARG A 272 -12.06 20.27 -4.32
C ARG A 272 -12.06 20.06 -2.81
N TYR A 273 -11.14 19.25 -2.33
CA TYR A 273 -10.86 19.13 -0.90
C TYR A 273 -10.05 20.35 -0.43
N VAL A 274 -10.59 21.12 0.53
CA VAL A 274 -9.81 22.12 1.25
C VAL A 274 -9.28 21.46 2.52
N PRO A 275 -7.99 21.08 2.59
CA PRO A 275 -7.46 20.25 3.67
C PRO A 275 -7.54 20.87 5.08
N LEU A 276 -7.80 22.18 5.15
CA LEU A 276 -8.00 22.93 6.39
C LEU A 276 -9.43 22.89 6.94
N SER A 277 -10.41 22.28 6.25
CA SER A 277 -11.76 22.13 6.81
C SER A 277 -11.81 21.09 7.94
N ASN A 278 -10.84 20.18 8.00
CA ASN A 278 -10.73 19.22 9.09
C ASN A 278 -9.96 19.85 10.26
N THR A 279 -10.63 20.01 11.41
CA THR A 279 -10.10 20.60 12.63
C THR A 279 -8.81 19.93 13.10
N PHE A 280 -8.67 18.62 12.87
CA PHE A 280 -7.46 17.87 13.21
C PHE A 280 -6.26 18.25 12.34
N ASN A 281 -6.46 18.43 11.03
CA ASN A 281 -5.39 18.85 10.12
C ASN A 281 -4.95 20.29 10.40
N ALA A 282 -5.91 21.17 10.72
CA ALA A 282 -5.61 22.54 11.13
C ALA A 282 -4.78 22.56 12.43
N MET A 283 -5.10 21.69 13.40
CA MET A 283 -4.33 21.54 14.63
C MET A 283 -2.89 21.05 14.36
N ILE A 284 -2.72 20.02 13.52
CA ILE A 284 -1.38 19.53 13.15
C ILE A 284 -0.55 20.63 12.49
N LYS A 285 -1.14 21.38 11.57
CA LYS A 285 -0.45 22.51 10.91
C LYS A 285 -0.04 23.57 11.93
N ARG A 286 -0.91 23.90 12.89
CA ARG A 286 -0.59 24.82 13.98
C ARG A 286 0.58 24.32 14.84
N LEU A 287 0.60 23.04 15.18
CA LEU A 287 1.70 22.42 15.92
C LEU A 287 3.02 22.47 15.13
N MET A 288 2.98 22.14 13.85
CA MET A 288 4.13 22.23 12.94
C MET A 288 4.67 23.66 12.88
N ASP A 289 3.80 24.66 12.74
CA ASP A 289 4.19 26.06 12.65
C ASP A 289 4.79 26.57 13.99
N ILE A 290 4.26 26.12 15.13
CA ILE A 290 4.81 26.46 16.46
C ILE A 290 6.21 25.83 16.63
N VAL A 291 6.35 24.52 16.37
CA VAL A 291 7.64 23.84 16.53
C VAL A 291 8.68 24.40 15.54
N GLY A 292 8.28 24.60 14.29
CA GLY A 292 9.14 25.18 13.25
C GLY A 292 9.58 26.60 13.58
N SER A 293 8.67 27.44 14.08
CA SER A 293 9.01 28.82 14.47
C SER A 293 9.95 28.85 15.68
N ILE A 294 9.75 27.99 16.69
CA ILE A 294 10.68 27.88 17.83
C ILE A 294 12.08 27.48 17.34
N ILE A 295 12.20 26.48 16.47
CA ILE A 295 13.48 26.04 15.92
C ILE A 295 14.16 27.19 15.15
N CYS A 296 13.41 27.89 14.28
CA CYS A 296 13.94 29.04 13.55
C CYS A 296 14.40 30.15 14.50
N ILE A 297 13.62 30.50 15.54
CA ILE A 297 14.01 31.51 16.53
C ILE A 297 15.31 31.10 17.21
N VAL A 298 15.48 29.84 17.63
CA VAL A 298 16.72 29.38 18.26
C VAL A 298 17.91 29.53 17.31
N ILE A 299 17.77 29.10 16.06
CA ILE A 299 18.84 29.17 15.05
C ILE A 299 19.20 30.62 14.71
N PHE A 300 18.21 31.50 14.55
CA PHE A 300 18.42 32.92 14.19
C PHE A 300 18.71 33.82 15.40
N SER A 301 18.48 33.35 16.63
CA SER A 301 18.71 34.15 17.85
C SER A 301 20.13 34.72 17.98
N PRO A 302 21.23 34.04 17.60
CA PRO A 302 22.58 34.60 17.73
C PRO A 302 22.80 35.77 16.77
N VAL A 303 22.27 35.68 15.55
CA VAL A 303 22.33 36.75 14.54
C VAL A 303 21.48 37.93 14.96
N MET A 304 20.27 37.68 15.47
CA MET A 304 19.39 38.73 16.00
C MET A 304 20.03 39.44 17.21
N LEU A 305 20.69 38.70 18.09
CA LEU A 305 21.36 39.23 19.27
C LEU A 305 22.61 40.05 18.88
N LEU A 306 23.40 39.59 17.92
CA LEU A 306 24.50 40.36 17.35
C LEU A 306 24.01 41.67 16.72
N SER A 307 22.95 41.61 15.90
CA SER A 307 22.32 42.80 15.32
C SER A 307 21.82 43.76 16.40
N ALA A 308 21.21 43.26 17.47
CA ALA A 308 20.78 44.07 18.60
C ALA A 308 21.95 44.79 19.29
N ILE A 309 23.06 44.08 19.54
CA ILE A 309 24.28 44.67 20.11
C ILE A 309 24.85 45.75 19.19
N LEU A 310 24.98 45.48 17.89
CA LEU A 310 25.50 46.43 16.90
C LEU A 310 24.64 47.70 16.85
N VAL A 311 23.32 47.57 16.79
CA VAL A 311 22.40 48.72 16.80
C VAL A 311 22.56 49.53 18.08
N LYS A 312 22.74 48.89 19.25
CA LYS A 312 22.92 49.60 20.52
C LYS A 312 24.24 50.37 20.60
N ILE A 313 25.29 49.88 19.94
CA ILE A 313 26.60 50.53 19.89
C ILE A 313 26.59 51.68 18.87
N THR A 314 25.95 51.50 17.72
CA THR A 314 25.98 52.48 16.63
C THR A 314 24.90 53.57 16.74
N SER A 315 23.79 53.32 17.45
CA SER A 315 22.68 54.26 17.61
C SER A 315 22.33 54.47 19.08
N SER A 316 22.14 55.73 19.49
CA SER A 316 21.74 56.13 20.85
C SER A 316 20.23 55.95 21.11
N GLY A 317 19.46 55.46 20.14
CA GLY A 317 18.02 55.22 20.26
C GLY A 317 17.65 53.97 21.09
N PRO A 318 16.38 53.84 21.51
CA PRO A 318 15.87 52.62 22.11
C PRO A 318 15.86 51.47 21.08
N LEU A 319 16.18 50.26 21.53
CA LEU A 319 16.34 49.08 20.68
C LEU A 319 15.00 48.62 20.05
N ILE A 320 13.89 48.93 20.71
CA ILE A 320 12.53 48.70 20.24
C ILE A 320 11.97 50.05 19.83
N PHE A 321 11.77 50.23 18.52
CA PHE A 321 11.15 51.42 17.97
C PHE A 321 9.67 51.46 18.41
N LYS A 322 9.30 52.51 19.16
CA LYS A 322 7.90 52.81 19.47
C LYS A 322 7.49 53.98 18.59
N GLN A 323 6.61 53.72 17.62
CA GLN A 323 6.07 54.77 16.76
C GLN A 323 5.14 55.65 17.58
N GLU A 324 5.47 56.95 17.73
CA GLU A 324 4.49 57.94 18.17
C GLU A 324 3.50 58.17 17.03
N ARG A 325 2.21 58.09 17.37
CA ARG A 325 1.11 58.19 16.42
C ARG A 325 0.61 59.61 16.35
#